data_AF-A0A7J4AY32-F1
#
_entry.id   AF-A0A7J4AY32-F1
#
_cell.length_a   1.000
_cell.length_b   1.000
_cell.length_c   1.000
_cell.angle_alpha   90.00
_cell.angle_beta   90.00
_cell.angle_gamma   90.00
#
_symmetry.space_group_name_H-M   'P 1'
#
loop_
_entity.id
_entity.type
_entity.pdbx_description
1 polymer ?
#
loop_
_entity_poly.entity_id
_entity_poly.type
_entity_poly.pdbx_seq_one_letter_code
_entity_poly.pdbx_strand_id
1 'polypeptide(L)'
;MIEKVIPLEDQRAYEVLRNILVKNNCRIISEEPPKTIIAEHGYPPSLSPRETWKRLSFHLFPDEAGTRIIGSSQIIFPIPIEII
;
A
#
# COMPACT_ATOMS: atom_id res chain seq x y z
N MET A 1 -1.16 3.45 11.59
CA MET A 1 -0.59 4.49 10.70
C MET A 1 0.91 4.49 10.92
N ILE A 2 1.70 4.50 9.86
CA ILE A 2 3.17 4.49 9.89
C ILE A 2 3.64 5.68 9.08
N GLU A 3 4.55 6.47 9.63
CA GLU A 3 5.17 7.60 8.95
C GLU A 3 6.67 7.36 8.85
N LYS A 4 7.25 7.67 7.69
CA LYS A 4 8.69 7.54 7.47
C LYS A 4 9.18 8.63 6.53
N VAL A 5 10.25 9.32 6.92
CA VAL A 5 10.97 10.26 6.06
C VAL A 5 12.13 9.53 5.39
N ILE A 6 12.28 9.71 4.08
CA ILE A 6 13.31 9.07 3.27
C ILE A 6 14.10 10.17 2.55
N PRO A 7 15.44 10.15 2.58
CA PRO A 7 16.26 11.15 1.90
C PRO A 7 16.35 10.86 0.38
N LEU A 8 15.19 10.79 -0.27
CA LEU A 8 15.04 10.57 -1.70
C LEU A 8 14.05 11.60 -2.26
N GLU A 9 14.24 11.95 -3.53
CA GLU A 9 13.25 12.70 -4.31
C GLU A 9 11.94 11.93 -4.42
N ASP A 10 10.83 12.65 -4.53
CA ASP A 10 9.46 12.13 -4.53
C ASP A 10 9.24 11.06 -5.60
N GLN A 11 9.70 11.29 -6.82
CA GLN A 11 9.60 10.33 -7.92
C GLN A 11 10.38 9.04 -7.62
N ARG A 12 11.60 9.18 -7.10
CA ARG A 12 12.46 8.03 -6.81
C ARG A 12 11.95 7.23 -5.61
N ALA A 13 11.43 7.92 -4.60
CA ALA A 13 10.77 7.31 -3.45
C ALA A 13 9.53 6.53 -3.87
N TYR A 14 8.72 7.09 -4.77
CA TYR A 14 7.56 6.41 -5.36
C TYR A 14 7.97 5.13 -6.10
N GLU A 15 8.97 5.17 -6.97
CA GLU A 15 9.44 4.00 -7.72
C GLU A 15 9.94 2.87 -6.80
N VAL A 16 10.71 3.23 -5.77
CA VAL A 16 11.18 2.27 -4.77
C VAL A 16 10.00 1.63 -4.04
N LEU A 17 9.02 2.43 -3.61
CA LEU A 17 7.82 1.93 -2.93
C LEU A 17 7.01 1.00 -3.83
N ARG A 18 6.77 1.39 -5.09
CA ARG A 18 6.08 0.57 -6.09
C ARG A 18 6.76 -0.77 -6.28
N ASN A 19 8.09 -0.77 -6.43
CA ASN A 19 8.88 -1.99 -6.58
C ASN A 19 8.80 -2.90 -5.35
N ILE A 20 8.77 -2.34 -4.14
CA ILE A 20 8.60 -3.11 -2.90
C ILE A 20 7.22 -3.77 -2.88
N LEU A 21 6.16 -3.04 -3.24
CA LEU A 21 4.79 -3.58 -3.24
C LEU A 21 4.65 -4.73 -4.23
N VAL A 22 5.16 -4.57 -5.46
CA VAL A 22 5.15 -5.63 -6.48
C VAL A 22 5.96 -6.85 -6.03
N LYS A 23 7.15 -6.64 -5.43
CA LYS A 23 7.99 -7.74 -4.91
C LYS A 23 7.33 -8.53 -3.76
N ASN A 24 6.45 -7.88 -2.99
CA ASN A 24 5.70 -8.52 -1.92
C ASN A 24 4.33 -9.06 -2.38
N ASN A 25 4.15 -9.33 -3.69
CA ASN A 25 2.90 -9.81 -4.27
C ASN A 25 1.67 -8.95 -3.92
N CYS A 26 1.87 -7.65 -3.70
CA CYS A 26 0.75 -6.73 -3.52
C CYS A 26 0.20 -6.33 -4.90
N ARG A 27 -1.13 -6.35 -5.03
CA ARG A 27 -1.84 -5.89 -6.22
C ARG A 27 -2.06 -4.38 -6.12
N ILE A 28 -1.49 -3.61 -7.04
CA ILE A 28 -1.77 -2.16 -7.12
C ILE A 28 -3.20 -1.98 -7.65
N ILE A 29 -4.01 -1.20 -6.93
CA ILE A 29 -5.42 -0.92 -7.27
C ILE A 29 -5.67 0.54 -7.67
N SER A 30 -4.79 1.45 -7.25
CA SER A 30 -4.82 2.86 -7.67
C SER A 30 -3.44 3.48 -7.53
N GLU A 31 -3.06 4.34 -8.46
CA GLU A 31 -1.80 5.06 -8.46
C GLU A 31 -1.98 6.50 -8.97
N GLU A 32 -1.42 7.47 -8.25
CA GLU A 32 -1.23 8.86 -8.68
C GLU A 32 0.25 9.22 -8.42
N PRO A 33 1.17 8.90 -9.34
CA PRO A 33 2.59 9.20 -9.15
C PRO A 33 2.87 10.71 -9.12
N PRO A 34 3.82 11.20 -8.29
CA PRO A 34 4.51 10.49 -7.20
C PRO A 34 3.73 10.51 -5.88
N LYS A 35 2.53 11.09 -5.84
CA LYS A 35 1.81 11.47 -4.62
C LYS A 35 1.18 10.32 -3.85
N THR A 36 0.65 9.30 -4.52
CA THR A 36 -0.15 8.26 -3.84
C THR A 36 -0.07 6.91 -4.56
N ILE A 37 -0.04 5.84 -3.78
CA ILE A 37 -0.18 4.47 -4.26
C ILE A 37 -1.06 3.68 -3.28
N ILE A 38 -2.05 2.99 -3.82
CA ILE A 38 -2.95 2.11 -3.07
C ILE A 38 -2.79 0.70 -3.62
N ALA A 39 -2.52 -0.25 -2.73
CA ALA A 39 -2.33 -1.65 -3.07
C ALA A 39 -3.13 -2.56 -2.13
N GLU A 40 -3.37 -3.78 -2.57
CA GLU A 40 -4.00 -4.83 -1.79
C GLU A 40 -3.03 -5.99 -1.60
N HIS A 41 -2.95 -6.50 -0.39
CA HIS A 41 -2.17 -7.69 -0.03
C HIS A 41 -3.12 -8.81 0.37
N GLY A 42 -2.85 -10.03 -0.09
CA GLY A 42 -3.70 -11.21 0.19
C GLY A 42 -5.01 -11.27 -0.61
N TYR A 43 -5.08 -10.61 -1.78
CA TYR A 43 -6.22 -10.74 -2.71
C TYR A 43 -5.89 -11.62 -3.92
N PRO A 44 -6.81 -12.51 -4.38
CA PRO A 44 -8.07 -12.87 -3.73
C PRO A 44 -7.82 -13.57 -2.39
N PRO A 45 -8.69 -13.41 -1.39
CA PRO A 45 -8.50 -14.04 -0.10
C PRO A 45 -8.45 -15.56 -0.29
N SER A 46 -7.27 -16.14 -0.13
CA SER A 46 -7.16 -17.57 0.10
C SER A 46 -7.76 -17.83 1.49
N LEU A 47 -8.46 -18.95 1.69
CA LEU A 47 -9.04 -19.33 3.00
C LEU A 47 -7.97 -19.54 4.10
N SER A 48 -6.69 -19.23 3.81
CA SER A 48 -5.59 -19.30 4.76
C SER A 48 -5.60 -18.08 5.68
N PRO A 49 -5.74 -18.26 7.01
CA PRO A 49 -5.68 -17.16 7.98
C PRO A 49 -4.34 -16.40 7.99
N ARG A 50 -3.31 -16.90 7.28
CA ARG A 50 -2.01 -16.23 7.14
C ARG A 50 -2.01 -15.09 6.12
N GLU A 51 -2.98 -15.03 5.22
CA GLU A 51 -3.05 -14.04 4.14
C GLU A 51 -4.33 -13.18 4.29
N THR A 52 -4.46 -12.50 5.43
CA THR A 52 -5.58 -11.55 5.62
C THR A 52 -5.56 -10.49 4.52
N TRP A 53 -6.67 -10.38 3.78
CA TRP A 53 -6.85 -9.36 2.76
C TRP A 53 -6.79 -7.97 3.41
N LYS A 54 -5.83 -7.15 2.97
CA LYS A 54 -5.61 -5.80 3.49
C LYS A 54 -5.43 -4.83 2.34
N ARG A 55 -5.96 -3.62 2.50
CA ARG A 55 -5.66 -2.45 1.68
C ARG A 55 -4.56 -1.65 2.35
N LEU A 56 -3.52 -1.34 1.58
CA LEU A 56 -2.40 -0.52 1.96
C LEU A 56 -2.51 0.80 1.17
N SER A 57 -2.57 1.93 1.87
CA SER A 57 -2.59 3.25 1.25
C SER A 57 -1.35 4.01 1.66
N PHE A 58 -0.59 4.49 0.69
CA PHE A 58 0.61 5.29 0.92
C PHE A 58 0.46 6.64 0.25
N HIS A 59 0.74 7.69 1.01
CA HIS A 59 0.78 9.07 0.55
C HIS A 59 2.20 9.61 0.70
N LEU A 60 2.72 10.24 -0.34
CA LEU A 60 4.05 10.80 -0.40
C LEU A 60 3.94 12.32 -0.43
N PHE A 61 4.70 12.98 0.43
CA PHE A 61 4.77 14.42 0.52
C PHE A 61 6.24 14.83 0.36
N PRO A 62 6.55 15.76 -0.55
CA PRO A 62 7.87 16.37 -0.58
C PRO A 62 8.12 17.13 0.73
N ASP A 63 9.33 17.01 1.26
CA ASP A 63 9.78 17.62 2.52
C ASP A 63 11.20 18.17 2.33
N GLU A 64 11.64 19.11 3.18
CA GLU A 64 12.97 19.74 3.05
C GLU A 64 14.12 18.72 3.15
N ALA A 65 13.89 17.62 3.89
CA ALA A 65 14.86 16.53 4.08
C ALA A 65 14.72 15.39 3.04
N GLY A 66 13.75 15.44 2.13
CA GLY A 66 13.49 14.40 1.13
C GLY A 66 12.00 14.16 0.91
N THR A 67 11.54 12.92 1.08
CA THR A 67 10.14 12.55 0.90
C THR A 67 9.59 11.90 2.15
N ARG A 68 8.51 12.48 2.70
CA ARG A 68 7.73 11.91 3.78
C ARG A 68 6.68 10.96 3.21
N ILE A 69 6.72 9.70 3.64
CA ILE A 69 5.74 8.68 3.29
C ILE A 69 4.86 8.37 4.48
N ILE A 70 3.55 8.54 4.30
CA ILE A 70 2.52 8.16 5.27
C ILE A 70 1.81 6.90 4.76
N GLY A 71 2.03 5.79 5.45
CA GLY A 71 1.41 4.49 5.18
C GLY A 71 0.26 4.19 6.15
N SER A 72 -0.84 3.69 5.62
CA SER A 72 -1.95 3.15 6.40
C SER A 72 -2.36 1.80 5.85
N SER A 73 -2.86 0.93 6.73
CA SER A 73 -3.35 -0.39 6.36
C SER A 73 -4.75 -0.60 6.94
N GLN A 74 -5.67 -1.09 6.13
CA GLN A 74 -7.02 -1.46 6.54
C GLN A 74 -7.28 -2.92 6.19
N ILE A 75 -7.83 -3.68 7.14
CA ILE A 75 -8.26 -5.06 6.87
C ILE A 75 -9.56 -4.99 6.09
N ILE A 76 -9.62 -5.74 4.99
CA ILE A 76 -10.86 -5.94 4.25
C ILE A 76 -11.45 -7.26 4.75
N PHE A 77 -12.53 -7.17 5.52
CA PHE A 77 -13.30 -8.36 5.87
C PHE A 77 -14.16 -8.74 4.67
N PRO A 78 -13.99 -9.93 4.08
CA PRO A 78 -14.99 -10.44 3.17
C PRO A 78 -16.27 -10.62 4.00
N ILE A 79 -17.29 -9.81 3.71
CA ILE A 79 -18.62 -10.05 4.28
C ILE A 79 -19.01 -11.45 3.77
N PRO A 80 -19.27 -12.43 4.66
CA PRO A 80 -19.85 -13.68 4.20
C PRO A 80 -21.18 -13.31 3.55
N ILE A 81 -21.29 -13.53 2.25
CA ILE A 81 -22.59 -13.51 1.59
C ILE A 81 -23.30 -14.73 2.17
N GLU A 82 -24.01 -14.57 3.28
CA GLU A 82 -25.03 -15.51 3.69
C GLU A 82 -26.06 -15.50 2.57
N ILE A 83 -26.02 -16.54 1.74
CA ILE A 83 -27.06 -16.84 0.79
C ILE A 83 -28.30 -17.17 1.61
N ILE A 84 -29.35 -16.41 1.33
CA ILE A 84 -30.73 -16.43 1.87
C ILE A 84 -31.25 -17.85 2.11
#